data_AF-H0GRX9-F1
#
_entry.id   AF-H0GRX9-F1
#
_cell.length_a   1.000
_cell.length_b   1.000
_cell.length_c   1.000
_cell.angle_alpha   90.00
_cell.angle_beta   90.00
_cell.angle_gamma   90.00
#
_symmetry.space_group_name_H-M   'P 1'
#
loop_
_entity.id
_entity.type
_entity.pdbx_description
1 polymer ?
#
loop_
_entity_poly.entity_id
_entity_poly.type
_entity_poly.pdbx_seq_one_letter_code
_entity_poly.pdbx_strand_id
1 'polypeptide(L)'
;MRFFNTLYAALKKGGKFVAQFYPKNEDQVDDILQSAKVAGFSGGLVMDDPESKKNKKYYLVLSSGAPPQGEEQVNLDGVTMDEENANLKKQLRQRLKGGKDKESAKSFILRKKELMKRRGRKVAKDSKFTGRKRRHRF
;
A
#
# COMPACT_ATOMS: atom_id res chain seq x y z
N MET A 1 -23.02 5.82 -9.50
CA MET A 1 -21.62 5.48 -9.13
C MET A 1 -21.39 3.97 -9.14
N ARG A 2 -21.16 3.34 -10.31
CA ARG A 2 -20.91 1.88 -10.37
C ARG A 2 -19.43 1.55 -10.50
N PHE A 3 -18.74 2.22 -11.43
CA PHE A 3 -17.32 1.99 -11.74
C PHE A 3 -16.40 2.10 -10.51
N PHE A 4 -16.36 3.25 -9.85
CA PHE A 4 -15.46 3.47 -8.71
C PHE A 4 -15.78 2.56 -7.51
N ASN A 5 -17.05 2.28 -7.23
CA ASN A 5 -17.44 1.38 -6.14
C ASN A 5 -16.94 -0.06 -6.40
N THR A 6 -17.15 -0.57 -7.62
CA THR A 6 -16.67 -1.90 -7.99
C THR A 6 -15.15 -1.97 -8.08
N LEU A 7 -14.49 -0.91 -8.54
CA LEU A 7 -13.04 -0.82 -8.61
C LEU A 7 -12.42 -0.80 -7.20
N TYR A 8 -13.02 -0.04 -6.28
CA TYR A 8 -12.58 0.03 -4.89
C TYR A 8 -12.67 -1.34 -4.22
N ALA A 9 -13.76 -2.07 -4.45
CA ALA A 9 -13.96 -3.42 -3.92
C ALA A 9 -13.01 -4.47 -4.53
N ALA A 10 -12.63 -4.30 -5.81
CA ALA A 10 -11.70 -5.19 -6.49
C ALA A 10 -10.23 -4.95 -6.10
N LEU A 11 -9.90 -3.75 -5.62
CA LEU A 11 -8.55 -3.40 -5.22
C LEU A 11 -8.22 -3.96 -3.83
N LYS A 12 -6.96 -4.39 -3.65
CA LYS A 12 -6.42 -4.71 -2.33
C LYS A 12 -6.44 -3.47 -1.43
N LYS A 13 -6.49 -3.66 -0.11
CA LYS A 13 -6.30 -2.57 0.86
C LYS A 13 -4.95 -1.86 0.60
N GLY A 14 -4.96 -0.54 0.46
CA GLY A 14 -3.81 0.27 0.04
C GLY A 14 -3.50 0.17 -1.46
N GLY A 15 -4.43 -0.35 -2.26
CA GLY A 15 -4.29 -0.47 -3.71
C GLY A 15 -4.30 0.91 -4.37
N LYS A 16 -3.42 1.14 -5.34
CA LYS A 16 -3.31 2.41 -6.05
C LYS A 16 -3.95 2.29 -7.42
N PHE A 17 -4.62 3.35 -7.85
CA PHE A 17 -5.23 3.47 -9.16
C PHE A 17 -4.74 4.76 -9.81
N VAL A 18 -4.27 4.65 -11.05
CA VAL A 18 -3.83 5.79 -11.85
C VAL A 18 -4.57 5.74 -13.18
N ALA A 19 -5.24 6.83 -13.54
CA ALA A 19 -5.92 6.95 -14.81
C ALA A 19 -5.55 8.26 -15.50
N GLN A 20 -5.01 8.17 -16.70
CA GLN A 20 -4.88 9.31 -17.59
C GLN A 20 -6.21 9.52 -18.32
N PHE A 21 -6.72 10.75 -18.32
CA PHE A 21 -7.97 11.09 -19.02
C PHE A 21 -7.93 12.50 -19.63
N TYR A 22 -8.85 12.76 -20.56
CA TYR A 22 -9.01 14.05 -21.23
C TYR A 22 -10.41 14.59 -20.92
N PRO A 23 -10.58 15.41 -19.87
CA PRO A 23 -11.87 16.00 -19.53
C PRO A 23 -12.29 17.00 -20.60
N LYS A 24 -13.60 17.08 -20.88
CA LYS A 24 -14.13 18.13 -21.76
C LYS A 24 -14.23 19.48 -21.04
N ASN A 25 -14.68 19.45 -19.78
CA ASN A 25 -14.95 20.62 -18.94
C ASN A 25 -14.39 20.39 -17.53
N GLU A 26 -14.21 21.46 -16.76
CA GLU A 26 -13.79 21.39 -15.35
C GLU A 26 -14.82 20.67 -14.47
N ASP A 27 -16.12 20.87 -14.74
CA ASP A 27 -17.20 20.14 -14.03
C ASP A 27 -17.05 18.61 -14.12
N GLN A 28 -16.56 18.09 -15.26
CA GLN A 28 -16.31 16.65 -15.40
C GLN A 28 -15.17 16.17 -14.51
N VAL A 29 -14.16 17.03 -14.29
CA VAL A 29 -13.05 16.71 -13.38
C VAL A 29 -13.58 16.62 -11.96
N ASP A 30 -14.39 17.60 -11.55
CA ASP A 30 -14.98 17.64 -10.21
C ASP A 30 -15.93 16.48 -9.96
N ASP A 31 -16.78 16.14 -10.95
CA ASP A 31 -17.64 14.97 -10.89
C ASP A 31 -16.85 13.67 -10.72
N ILE A 32 -15.73 13.51 -11.45
CA ILE A 32 -14.85 12.35 -11.34
C ILE A 32 -14.19 12.29 -9.96
N LEU A 33 -13.67 13.41 -9.46
CA LEU A 33 -13.05 13.51 -8.13
C LEU A 33 -14.05 13.21 -7.01
N GLN A 34 -15.25 13.78 -7.09
CA GLN A 34 -16.32 13.56 -6.13
C GLN A 34 -16.80 12.11 -6.15
N SER A 35 -16.95 11.51 -7.33
CA SER A 35 -17.28 10.10 -7.49
C SER A 35 -16.25 9.19 -6.82
N ALA A 36 -14.97 9.47 -7.01
CA ALA A 36 -13.87 8.72 -6.40
C ALA A 36 -13.85 8.89 -4.87
N LYS A 37 -14.06 10.12 -4.38
CA LYS A 37 -14.12 10.43 -2.94
C LYS A 37 -15.27 9.70 -2.25
N VAL A 38 -16.46 9.69 -2.87
CA VAL A 38 -17.64 8.96 -2.35
C VAL A 38 -17.41 7.45 -2.31
N ALA A 39 -16.68 6.89 -3.28
CA ALA A 39 -16.31 5.48 -3.28
C ALA A 39 -15.28 5.11 -2.20
N GLY A 40 -14.66 6.09 -1.53
CA GLY A 40 -13.68 5.90 -0.47
C GLY A 40 -12.22 5.96 -0.92
N PHE A 41 -11.96 6.40 -2.16
CA PHE A 41 -10.60 6.68 -2.59
C PHE A 41 -10.06 7.97 -1.95
N SER A 42 -8.79 7.96 -1.59
CA SER A 42 -8.01 9.13 -1.21
C SER A 42 -6.95 9.43 -2.27
N GLY A 43 -6.65 10.70 -2.54
CA GLY A 43 -5.66 11.10 -3.54
C GLY A 43 -6.05 12.43 -4.20
N GLY A 44 -5.67 12.60 -5.46
CA GLY A 44 -5.87 13.85 -6.18
C GLY A 44 -5.57 13.76 -7.67
N LEU A 45 -5.52 14.93 -8.30
CA LEU A 45 -5.28 15.11 -9.72
C LEU A 45 -3.87 15.66 -9.93
N VAL A 46 -3.12 15.06 -10.85
CA VAL A 46 -1.81 15.56 -11.30
C VAL A 46 -1.95 16.00 -12.75
N MET A 47 -1.45 17.20 -13.04
CA MET A 47 -1.43 17.75 -14.38
C MET A 47 0.00 17.86 -14.88
N ASP A 48 0.24 17.30 -16.05
CA ASP A 48 1.50 17.44 -16.78
C ASP A 48 1.38 18.57 -17.80
N ASP A 49 2.43 19.37 -17.95
CA ASP A 49 2.47 20.59 -18.77
C ASP A 49 1.24 21.52 -18.60
N PRO A 50 0.98 22.07 -17.39
CA PRO A 50 -0.22 22.87 -17.12
C PRO A 50 -0.31 24.14 -17.99
N GLU A 51 0.83 24.68 -18.43
CA GLU A 51 0.90 25.88 -19.27
C GLU A 51 0.52 25.62 -20.74
N SER A 52 0.67 24.37 -21.23
CA SER A 52 0.45 24.04 -22.64
C SER A 52 -0.90 23.39 -22.88
N LYS A 53 -1.84 24.12 -23.48
CA LYS A 53 -3.17 23.57 -23.82
C LYS A 53 -3.13 22.36 -24.77
N LYS A 54 -2.08 22.23 -25.58
CA LYS A 54 -1.91 21.12 -26.54
C LYS A 54 -1.32 19.86 -25.90
N ASN A 55 -0.42 20.03 -24.93
CA ASN A 55 0.30 18.91 -24.31
C ASN A 55 -0.22 18.56 -22.91
N LYS A 56 -1.19 19.33 -22.39
CA LYS A 56 -1.82 19.11 -21.09
C LYS A 56 -2.36 17.69 -20.96
N LYS A 57 -1.90 16.96 -19.94
CA LYS A 57 -2.41 15.63 -19.59
C LYS A 57 -2.84 15.60 -18.15
N TYR A 58 -4.03 15.06 -17.90
CA TYR A 58 -4.57 14.87 -16.57
C TYR A 58 -4.38 13.43 -16.12
N TYR A 59 -3.89 13.26 -14.90
CA TYR A 59 -3.70 11.98 -14.25
C TYR A 59 -4.44 11.98 -12.92
N LEU A 60 -5.44 11.12 -12.80
CA LEU A 60 -6.12 10.84 -11.55
C LEU A 60 -5.28 9.83 -10.76
N VAL A 61 -4.77 10.21 -9.60
CA VAL A 61 -3.93 9.36 -8.75
C VAL A 61 -4.65 9.09 -7.43
N LEU A 62 -5.10 7.85 -7.25
CA LEU A 62 -5.95 7.44 -6.13
C LEU A 62 -5.36 6.25 -5.37
N SER A 63 -5.71 6.15 -4.10
CA SER A 63 -5.40 5.04 -3.20
C SER A 63 -6.68 4.57 -2.51
N SER A 64 -6.85 3.24 -2.44
CA SER A 64 -7.97 2.58 -1.76
C SER A 64 -7.61 2.32 -0.30
N GLY A 65 -8.40 2.87 0.63
CA GLY A 65 -8.22 2.72 2.07
C GLY A 65 -7.17 3.65 2.67
N ALA A 66 -7.18 3.75 4.00
CA ALA A 66 -6.24 4.58 4.74
C ALA A 66 -4.79 4.12 4.48
N PRO A 67 -3.85 5.06 4.26
CA PRO A 67 -2.44 4.72 4.18
C PRO A 67 -2.03 3.96 5.46
N PRO A 68 -1.15 2.95 5.36
CA PRO A 68 -0.58 2.35 6.55
C PRO A 68 0.04 3.46 7.40
N GLN A 69 -0.25 3.48 8.71
CA GLN A 69 0.30 4.45 9.66
C GLN A 69 1.80 4.69 9.37
N GLY A 70 2.13 5.89 8.88
CA GLY A 70 3.50 6.29 8.53
C GLY A 70 3.70 6.72 7.07
N GLU A 71 2.74 6.52 6.17
CA GLU A 71 2.72 7.19 4.86
C GLU A 71 1.81 8.41 4.98
N GLU A 72 2.41 9.60 5.11
CA GLU A 72 1.69 10.88 5.08
C GLU A 72 0.71 10.89 3.91
N GLN A 73 -0.50 11.38 4.15
CA GLN A 73 -1.41 11.74 3.07
C GLN A 73 -0.63 12.67 2.17
N VAL A 74 -0.32 12.21 0.96
CA VAL A 74 0.40 13.02 -0.03
C VAL A 74 -0.58 14.14 -0.40
N ASN A 75 -0.48 15.26 0.30
CA ASN A 75 -1.14 16.50 -0.08
C ASN A 75 -0.62 16.81 -1.48
N LEU A 76 -1.50 16.64 -2.46
CA LEU A 76 -1.20 16.77 -3.89
C LEU A 76 -1.36 18.22 -4.38
N ASP A 77 -1.65 19.16 -3.48
CA ASP A 77 -1.57 20.58 -3.78
C ASP A 77 -0.10 21.01 -3.85
N GLY A 78 0.40 21.20 -5.08
CA GLY A 78 1.68 21.88 -5.33
C GLY A 78 2.91 20.99 -5.52
N VAL A 79 2.77 19.71 -5.90
CA VAL A 79 3.95 18.85 -6.14
C VAL A 79 4.57 19.15 -7.51
N THR A 80 5.50 20.10 -7.55
CA THR A 80 6.55 20.15 -8.58
C THR A 80 7.42 18.91 -8.42
N MET A 81 7.63 18.15 -9.51
CA MET A 81 8.48 16.96 -9.49
C MET A 81 9.95 17.36 -9.49
N ASP A 82 10.47 17.78 -8.34
CA ASP A 82 11.90 18.01 -8.20
C ASP A 82 12.65 16.68 -8.06
N GLU A 83 13.73 16.54 -8.83
CA GLU A 83 14.59 15.36 -8.96
C GLU A 83 15.19 14.87 -7.62
N GLU A 84 15.17 15.70 -6.58
CA GLU A 84 15.59 15.36 -5.22
C GLU A 84 14.80 14.19 -4.59
N ASN A 85 13.55 13.97 -5.01
CA ASN A 85 12.70 12.89 -4.51
C ASN A 85 13.22 11.47 -4.82
N ALA A 86 14.08 11.32 -5.84
CA ALA A 86 14.68 10.03 -6.18
C ALA A 86 15.66 9.55 -5.08
N ASN A 87 16.37 10.48 -4.44
CA ASN A 87 17.32 10.18 -3.36
C ASN A 87 16.62 9.80 -2.05
N LEU A 88 15.51 10.45 -1.73
CA LEU A 88 14.67 10.10 -0.57
C LEU A 88 14.10 8.68 -0.68
N LYS A 89 13.64 8.26 -1.87
CA LYS A 89 13.17 6.88 -2.12
C LYS A 89 14.29 5.84 -1.97
N LYS A 90 15.54 6.17 -2.34
CA LYS A 90 16.70 5.29 -2.14
C LYS A 90 17.04 5.14 -0.64
N GLN A 91 16.99 6.23 0.12
CA GLN A 91 17.23 6.24 1.57
C GLN A 91 16.13 5.48 2.35
N LEU A 92 14.86 5.63 1.97
CA LEU A 92 13.73 4.87 2.55
C LEU A 92 13.83 3.36 2.25
N ARG A 93 14.24 2.98 1.03
CA ARG A 93 14.48 1.56 0.68
C ARG A 93 15.66 0.96 1.44
N GLN A 94 16.70 1.75 1.75
CA GLN A 94 17.79 1.31 2.61
C GLN A 94 17.35 1.15 4.08
N ARG A 95 16.51 2.04 4.60
CA ARG A 95 15.92 1.92 5.95
C ARG A 95 15.00 0.71 6.09
N LEU A 96 14.19 0.38 5.08
CA LEU A 96 13.31 -0.80 5.07
C LEU A 96 14.07 -2.13 4.92
N LYS A 97 15.31 -2.10 4.41
CA LYS A 97 16.19 -3.28 4.30
C LYS A 97 17.00 -3.52 5.59
N GLY A 98 17.01 -2.56 6.52
CA GLY A 98 17.62 -2.65 7.84
C GLY A 98 16.67 -3.26 8.88
N GLY A 99 16.81 -4.56 9.12
CA GLY A 99 16.55 -5.17 10.43
C GLY A 99 15.15 -5.01 11.05
N LYS A 100 14.10 -5.55 10.42
CA LYS A 100 13.04 -6.14 11.25
C LYS A 100 13.57 -7.50 11.69
N ASP A 101 13.83 -7.67 12.98
CA ASP A 101 14.11 -8.95 13.62
C ASP A 101 13.08 -9.97 13.16
N LYS A 102 13.43 -10.76 12.15
CA LYS A 102 12.57 -11.83 11.68
C LYS A 102 12.50 -12.83 12.82
N GLU A 103 11.32 -12.95 13.42
CA GLU A 103 11.02 -13.93 14.47
C GLU A 103 11.68 -15.26 14.08
N SER A 104 12.63 -15.74 14.89
CA SER A 104 13.32 -16.99 14.62
C SER A 104 12.29 -18.12 14.51
N ALA A 105 12.51 -19.09 13.62
CA ALA A 105 11.60 -20.22 13.45
C ALA A 105 11.30 -20.93 14.78
N LYS A 106 12.25 -20.94 15.72
CA LYS A 106 12.08 -21.49 17.06
C LYS A 106 11.12 -20.65 17.93
N SER A 107 11.27 -19.32 17.96
CA SER A 107 10.39 -18.44 18.75
C SER A 107 8.96 -18.46 18.22
N PHE A 108 8.79 -18.50 16.89
CA PHE A 108 7.50 -18.67 16.24
C PHE A 108 6.77 -19.96 16.68
N ILE A 109 7.49 -21.09 16.68
CA ILE A 109 6.91 -22.38 17.09
C ILE A 109 6.51 -22.37 18.57
N LEU A 110 7.34 -21.80 19.45
CA LEU A 110 7.04 -21.73 20.89
C LEU A 110 5.79 -20.88 21.17
N ARG A 111 5.67 -19.71 20.54
CA ARG A 111 4.50 -18.84 20.65
C ARG A 111 3.22 -19.53 20.21
N LYS A 112 3.26 -20.27 19.09
CA LYS A 112 2.12 -21.05 18.60
C LYS A 112 1.72 -22.18 19.57
N LYS A 113 2.69 -22.87 20.14
CA LYS A 113 2.44 -23.92 21.15
C LYS A 113 1.77 -23.35 22.40
N GLU A 114 2.26 -22.23 22.90
CA GLU A 114 1.67 -21.56 24.07
C GLU A 114 0.22 -21.13 23.82
N LEU A 115 -0.04 -20.53 22.66
CA LEU A 115 -1.39 -20.13 22.26
C LEU A 115 -2.34 -21.33 22.17
N MET A 116 -1.87 -22.47 21.69
CA MET A 116 -2.65 -23.71 21.64
C MET A 116 -2.89 -24.32 23.02
N LYS A 117 -1.91 -24.23 23.95
CA LYS A 117 -2.09 -24.62 25.36
C LYS A 117 -3.15 -23.75 26.03
N ARG A 118 -3.11 -22.42 25.84
CA ARG A 118 -4.13 -21.49 26.35
C ARG A 118 -5.54 -21.79 25.83
N ARG A 119 -5.65 -22.34 24.61
CA ARG A 119 -6.91 -22.79 24.00
C ARG A 119 -7.32 -24.21 24.41
N GLY A 120 -6.67 -24.83 25.39
CA GLY A 120 -7.01 -26.16 25.90
C GLY A 120 -6.72 -27.31 24.93
N ARG A 121 -5.96 -27.08 23.85
CA ARG A 121 -5.64 -28.12 22.87
C ARG A 121 -4.44 -28.95 23.34
N LYS A 122 -4.40 -30.23 22.97
CA LYS A 122 -3.25 -31.11 23.23
C LYS A 122 -2.05 -30.65 22.40
N VAL A 123 -0.96 -30.24 23.05
CA VAL A 123 0.27 -29.74 22.41
C VAL A 123 1.47 -30.62 22.76
N ALA A 124 2.34 -30.89 21.80
CA ALA A 124 3.55 -31.68 22.00
C ALA A 124 4.58 -30.95 22.89
N LYS A 125 5.27 -31.72 23.75
CA LYS A 125 6.33 -31.21 24.66
C LYS A 125 7.45 -30.49 23.89
N ASP A 126 8.10 -29.56 24.55
CA ASP A 126 9.21 -28.80 23.98
C ASP A 126 10.49 -29.62 24.03
N SER A 127 11.26 -29.61 22.93
CA SER A 127 12.53 -30.34 22.83
C SER A 127 13.64 -29.43 22.32
N LYS A 128 14.89 -29.79 22.63
CA LYS A 128 16.11 -29.08 22.16
C LYS A 128 16.18 -28.95 20.63
N PHE A 129 15.50 -29.83 19.90
CA PHE A 129 15.50 -29.88 18.43
C PHE A 129 14.36 -29.06 17.79
N THR A 130 13.56 -28.33 18.57
CA THR A 130 12.45 -27.51 18.05
C THR A 130 12.95 -26.44 17.09
N GLY A 131 12.37 -26.37 15.88
CA GLY A 131 12.74 -25.40 14.85
C GLY A 131 14.04 -25.70 14.10
N ARG A 132 14.71 -26.82 14.37
CA ARG A 132 15.95 -27.20 13.66
C ARG A 132 15.63 -27.93 12.35
N LYS A 133 16.36 -27.59 11.27
CA LYS A 133 16.26 -28.30 9.99
C LYS A 133 16.57 -29.78 10.19
N ARG A 134 15.64 -30.66 9.79
CA ARG A 134 15.87 -32.12 9.81
C ARG A 134 16.64 -32.51 8.55
N ARG A 135 17.56 -33.47 8.67
CA ARG A 135 18.24 -34.05 7.50
C ARG A 135 17.19 -34.72 6.62
N HIS A 136 17.36 -34.61 5.31
CA HIS A 136 16.58 -35.39 4.36
C HIS A 136 16.83 -36.88 4.66
N ARG A 137 15.77 -37.67 4.79
CA ARG A 137 15.86 -39.12 4.82
C ARG A 137 15.36 -39.58 3.46
N PHE A 138 16.32 -40.02 2.65
CA PHE A 138 16.19 -40.43 1.25
C PHE A 138 15.88 -39.28 0.31
#